data_AF-A0ABD5NPT7-F1
#
_entry.id   AF-A0ABD5NPT7-F1
#
_cell.length_a   1.000
_cell.length_b   1.000
_cell.length_c   1.000
_cell.angle_alpha   90.00
_cell.angle_beta   90.00
_cell.angle_gamma   90.00
#
_symmetry.space_group_name_H-M   'P 1'
#
loop_
_entity.id
_entity.type
_entity.pdbx_description
1 polymer ?
#
loop_
_entity_poly.entity_id
_entity_poly.type
_entity_poly.pdbx_seq_one_letter_code
_entity_poly.pdbx_strand_id
1 'polypeptide(L)'
;MTAIVRTDDVLGGDPRIEGTRIGVLHVFDLVIAGTSTPEDAADQLGIGLGDVYGALSYYYDHADEMARIRARHESLEDELAERTVQPPTAVE
;
A
#
# COMPACT_ATOMS: atom_id res chain seq x y z
N MET A 1 -11.44 8.79 -11.79
CA MET A 1 -11.37 8.82 -10.32
C MET A 1 -12.33 7.76 -9.83
N THR A 2 -11.74 6.63 -9.50
CA THR A 2 -12.38 5.41 -9.06
C THR A 2 -12.57 5.46 -7.54
N ALA A 3 -13.60 4.80 -7.02
CA ALA A 3 -13.89 4.84 -5.58
C ALA A 3 -12.82 4.09 -4.78
N ILE A 4 -12.55 4.55 -3.56
CA ILE A 4 -11.79 3.78 -2.56
C ILE A 4 -12.76 2.87 -1.83
N VAL A 5 -12.51 1.56 -1.91
CA VAL A 5 -13.38 0.52 -1.36
C VAL A 5 -12.65 -0.39 -0.40
N ARG A 6 -13.41 -1.03 0.48
CA ARG A 6 -12.92 -2.01 1.44
C ARG A 6 -13.68 -3.30 1.28
N THR A 7 -12.96 -4.40 1.40
CA THR A 7 -13.54 -5.73 1.32
C THR A 7 -12.71 -6.60 2.25
N ASP A 8 -13.34 -7.16 3.29
CA ASP A 8 -12.62 -7.83 4.39
C ASP A 8 -11.69 -8.95 3.88
N ASP A 9 -12.11 -9.67 2.85
CA ASP A 9 -11.35 -10.78 2.24
C ASP A 9 -10.26 -10.33 1.24
N VAL A 10 -10.09 -9.03 1.01
CA VAL A 10 -9.13 -8.46 0.05
C VAL A 10 -8.16 -7.53 0.78
N LEU A 11 -6.86 -7.84 0.67
CA LEU A 11 -5.80 -7.09 1.37
C LEU A 11 -6.08 -6.92 2.88
N GLY A 12 -6.65 -7.94 3.53
CA GLY A 12 -6.95 -7.89 4.96
C GLY A 12 -7.91 -6.76 5.37
N GLY A 13 -8.79 -6.34 4.46
CA GLY A 13 -9.76 -5.26 4.67
C GLY A 13 -9.22 -3.86 4.40
N ASP A 14 -7.99 -3.73 3.89
CA ASP A 14 -7.39 -2.43 3.61
C ASP A 14 -8.13 -1.64 2.51
N PRO A 15 -8.16 -0.30 2.64
CA PRO A 15 -8.70 0.56 1.60
C PRO A 15 -7.83 0.47 0.34
N ARG A 16 -8.51 0.25 -0.79
CA ARG A 16 -7.90 0.09 -2.11
C ARG A 16 -8.72 0.80 -3.17
N ILE A 17 -8.12 1.03 -4.32
CA ILE A 17 -8.83 1.52 -5.50
C ILE A 17 -9.75 0.42 -6.04
N GLU A 18 -11.04 0.70 -6.22
CA GLU A 18 -12.03 -0.24 -6.74
C GLU A 18 -11.59 -0.85 -8.08
N GLY A 19 -11.90 -2.13 -8.28
CA GLY A 19 -11.48 -2.87 -9.47
C GLY A 19 -10.00 -3.26 -9.50
N THR A 20 -9.21 -2.84 -8.50
CA THR A 20 -7.79 -3.20 -8.38
C THR A 20 -7.50 -3.92 -7.06
N ARG A 21 -6.28 -4.46 -6.97
CA ARG A 21 -5.70 -4.93 -5.70
C ARG A 21 -4.57 -4.00 -5.23
N ILE A 22 -4.71 -2.70 -5.52
CA ILE A 22 -3.74 -1.64 -5.19
C ILE A 22 -4.29 -0.84 -4.00
N GLY A 23 -3.64 -1.01 -2.84
CA GLY A 23 -4.00 -0.31 -1.61
C GLY A 23 -3.61 1.16 -1.64
N VAL A 24 -4.26 1.96 -0.79
CA VAL A 24 -3.91 3.38 -0.61
C VAL A 24 -2.46 3.54 -0.12
N LEU A 25 -2.00 2.65 0.77
CA LEU A 25 -0.60 2.65 1.24
C LEU A 25 0.39 2.40 0.10
N HIS A 26 0.12 1.50 -0.84
CA HIS A 26 1.02 1.27 -1.99
C HIS A 26 1.25 2.54 -2.80
N VAL A 27 0.18 3.32 -3.05
CA VAL A 27 0.28 4.60 -3.76
C VAL A 27 1.07 5.62 -2.95
N PHE A 28 0.77 5.73 -1.65
CA PHE A 28 1.47 6.64 -0.76
C PHE A 28 2.97 6.31 -0.67
N ASP A 29 3.32 5.04 -0.49
CA ASP A 29 4.70 4.61 -0.36
C ASP A 29 5.48 4.83 -1.66
N LEU A 30 4.84 4.68 -2.83
CA LEU A 30 5.51 4.92 -4.12
C LEU A 30 5.76 6.41 -4.39
N VAL A 31 4.79 7.28 -4.07
CA VAL A 31 4.83 8.71 -4.40
C VAL A 31 5.49 9.57 -3.32
N ILE A 32 5.19 9.31 -2.05
CA ILE A 32 5.58 10.17 -0.93
C ILE A 32 6.79 9.61 -0.19
N ALA A 33 6.81 8.29 0.09
CA ALA A 33 7.96 7.66 0.75
C ALA A 33 9.07 7.28 -0.24
N GLY A 34 8.70 7.01 -1.49
CA GLY A 34 9.58 6.65 -2.58
C GLY A 34 10.08 7.87 -3.35
N THR A 35 10.51 7.63 -4.59
CA THR A 35 11.07 8.65 -5.48
C THR A 35 10.27 8.84 -6.77
N SER A 36 9.09 8.23 -6.86
CA SER A 36 8.25 8.31 -8.07
C SER A 36 7.37 9.55 -8.04
N THR A 37 7.22 10.20 -9.20
CA THR A 37 6.18 11.22 -9.35
C THR A 37 4.79 10.56 -9.36
N PRO A 38 3.69 11.32 -9.14
CA PRO A 38 2.33 10.80 -9.29
C PRO A 38 2.08 10.16 -10.67
N GLU A 39 2.67 10.72 -11.73
CA GLU A 39 2.61 10.21 -13.09
C GLU A 39 3.37 8.87 -13.21
N ASP A 40 4.60 8.80 -12.70
CA ASP A 40 5.37 7.54 -12.70
C ASP A 40 4.66 6.44 -11.90
N ALA A 41 4.00 6.82 -10.80
CA ALA A 41 3.24 5.89 -9.99
C ALA A 41 2.00 5.38 -10.72
N ALA A 42 1.29 6.25 -11.43
CA ALA A 42 0.15 5.88 -12.27
C ALA A 42 0.57 4.87 -13.35
N ASP A 43 1.68 5.14 -14.04
CA ASP A 43 2.21 4.28 -15.09
C ASP A 43 2.68 2.93 -14.54
N GLN A 44 3.44 2.92 -13.44
CA GLN A 44 3.93 1.68 -12.82
C GLN A 44 2.80 0.79 -12.28
N LEU A 45 1.76 1.40 -11.72
CA LEU A 45 0.64 0.69 -11.13
C LEU A 45 -0.47 0.38 -12.16
N GLY A 46 -0.38 0.92 -13.38
CA GLY A 46 -1.38 0.75 -14.42
C GLY A 46 -2.75 1.35 -14.04
N ILE A 47 -2.75 2.43 -13.26
CA ILE A 47 -3.96 3.13 -12.79
C ILE A 47 -4.04 4.54 -13.38
N GLY A 48 -5.22 5.15 -13.34
CA GLY A 48 -5.36 6.53 -13.77
C GLY A 48 -4.68 7.51 -12.81
N LEU A 49 -4.11 8.60 -13.34
CA LEU A 49 -3.52 9.67 -12.51
C LEU A 49 -4.53 10.26 -11.51
N GLY A 50 -5.80 10.37 -11.88
CA GLY A 50 -6.86 10.80 -10.96
C GLY A 50 -7.09 9.82 -9.80
N ASP A 51 -6.79 8.53 -9.98
CA ASP A 51 -6.91 7.51 -8.94
C ASP A 51 -5.72 7.58 -7.98
N VAL A 52 -4.53 7.93 -8.49
CA VAL A 52 -3.36 8.25 -7.65
C VAL A 52 -3.67 9.41 -6.71
N TYR A 53 -4.11 10.54 -7.26
CA TYR A 53 -4.47 11.69 -6.42
C TYR A 53 -5.64 11.41 -5.49
N GLY A 54 -6.61 10.59 -5.91
CA GLY A 54 -7.70 10.15 -5.04
C GLY A 54 -7.24 9.29 -3.87
N ALA A 55 -6.32 8.36 -4.10
CA ALA A 55 -5.73 7.57 -3.03
C ALA A 55 -4.91 8.46 -2.07
N LEU A 56 -4.11 9.41 -2.59
CA LEU A 56 -3.35 10.34 -1.75
C LEU A 56 -4.26 11.23 -0.91
N SER A 57 -5.34 11.77 -1.50
CA SER A 57 -6.35 12.53 -0.75
C SER A 57 -6.95 11.69 0.37
N TYR A 58 -7.36 10.46 0.05
CA TYR A 58 -7.92 9.54 1.04
C TYR A 58 -6.94 9.27 2.18
N TYR A 59 -5.65 9.05 1.89
CA TYR A 59 -4.61 8.85 2.90
C TYR A 59 -4.56 10.02 3.89
N TYR A 60 -4.48 11.26 3.39
CA TYR A 60 -4.37 12.45 4.24
C TYR A 60 -5.64 12.72 5.04
N ASP A 61 -6.81 12.44 4.47
CA ASP A 61 -8.10 12.55 5.17
C ASP A 61 -8.25 11.49 6.27
N HIS A 62 -7.52 10.36 6.18
CA HIS A 62 -7.63 9.20 7.09
C HIS A 62 -6.28 8.82 7.71
N ALA A 63 -5.43 9.79 8.03
CA ALA A 63 -4.05 9.53 8.48
C ALA A 63 -3.96 8.60 9.72
N ASP A 64 -4.85 8.76 10.70
CA ASP A 64 -4.89 7.90 11.90
C ASP A 64 -5.20 6.44 11.58
N GLU A 65 -6.00 6.22 10.55
CA GLU A 65 -6.31 4.88 10.08
C GLU A 65 -5.15 4.28 9.30
N MET A 66 -4.52 5.07 8.43
CA MET A 66 -3.33 4.63 7.69
C MET A 66 -2.19 4.26 8.63
N ALA A 67 -2.01 5.01 9.72
CA ALA A 67 -1.05 4.69 10.77
C ALA A 67 -1.35 3.33 11.44
N ARG A 68 -2.62 3.05 11.76
CA ARG A 68 -3.03 1.76 12.33
C ARG A 68 -2.79 0.60 11.38
N ILE A 69 -3.09 0.78 10.09
CA ILE A 69 -2.85 -0.25 9.08
C ILE A 69 -1.35 -0.51 8.93
N ARG A 70 -0.53 0.54 8.85
CA ARG A 70 0.94 0.39 8.76
C ARG A 70 1.50 -0.36 9.97
N ALA A 71 1.09 0.00 11.19
CA ALA A 71 1.52 -0.71 12.40
C ALA A 71 1.07 -2.19 12.42
N ARG A 72 -0.13 -2.48 11.90
CA ARG A 72 -0.60 -3.87 11.73
C ARG A 72 0.27 -4.64 10.74
N HIS A 73 0.66 -4.03 9.63
CA HIS A 73 1.52 -4.67 8.62
C HIS A 73 2.90 -4.97 9.20
N GLU A 74 3.52 -3.99 9.86
CA GLU A 74 4.82 -4.14 10.52
C GLU A 74 4.79 -5.29 11.55
N SER A 75 3.77 -5.33 12.41
CA SER A 75 3.60 -6.42 13.38
C SER A 75 3.48 -7.80 12.72
N LEU A 76 2.76 -7.90 11.59
CA LEU A 76 2.62 -9.17 10.86
C LEU A 76 3.94 -9.58 10.20
N GLU A 77 4.68 -8.62 9.65
CA GLU A 77 6.00 -8.85 9.07
C GLU A 77 7.01 -9.33 10.11
N ASP A 78 7.04 -8.70 11.28
CA ASP A 78 7.88 -9.10 12.42
C ASP A 78 7.56 -10.53 12.89
N GLU A 79 6.27 -10.83 13.10
CA GLU A 79 5.82 -12.19 13.47
C GLU A 79 6.23 -13.24 12.42
N LEU A 80 6.15 -12.90 11.13
CA LEU A 80 6.60 -13.80 10.06
C LEU A 80 8.12 -13.98 10.07
N ALA A 81 8.88 -12.91 10.28
CA ALA A 81 10.34 -12.95 10.33
C ALA A 81 10.83 -13.84 11.49
N GLU A 82 10.18 -13.76 12.66
CA GLU A 82 10.50 -14.62 13.82
C GLU A 82 10.21 -16.10 13.56
N ARG A 83 9.21 -16.40 12.73
CA ARG A 83 8.75 -17.76 12.45
C ARG A 83 9.44 -18.41 11.25
N THR A 84 10.19 -17.65 10.47
CA THR A 84 10.87 -18.14 9.26
C THR A 84 12.37 -18.28 9.50
N VAL A 85 12.94 -19.45 9.15
CA VAL A 85 14.40 -19.60 9.08
C VAL A 85 14.85 -18.89 7.81
N GLN A 86 15.60 -17.79 7.92
CA GLN A 86 16.12 -17.09 6.74
C GLN A 86 16.84 -18.08 5.82
N PRO A 87 16.59 -18.05 4.49
CA PRO A 87 17.42 -18.80 3.57
C PRO A 87 18.87 -18.36 3.77
N PRO A 88 19.85 -19.28 3.82
CA PRO A 88 21.22 -18.91 4.10
C PRO A 88 21.67 -17.86 3.08
N THR A 89 22.19 -16.74 3.57
CA THR A 89 22.88 -15.77 2.71
C THR A 89 23.96 -16.53 1.96
N ALA A 90 23.87 -16.56 0.62
CA ALA A 90 24.89 -17.16 -0.20
C ALA A 90 26.22 -16.46 0.12
N VAL A 91 27.09 -17.18 0.82
CA VAL A 91 28.48 -16.78 1.00
C VAL A 91 29.17 -16.96 -0.36
N GLU A 92 29.62 -15.85 -0.94
CA GLU A 92 30.52 -15.86 -2.11
C GLU A 92 31.87 -16.51 -1.77
#